data_AF-A0A090Q385-F1
#
_entry.id   AF-A0A090Q385-F1
#
_cell.length_a   1.000
_cell.length_b   1.000
_cell.length_c   1.000
_cell.angle_alpha   90.00
_cell.angle_beta   90.00
_cell.angle_gamma   90.00
#
_symmetry.space_group_name_H-M   'P 1'
#
loop_
_entity.id
_entity.type
_entity.pdbx_description
1 polymer ?
#
loop_
_entity_poly.entity_id
_entity_poly.type
_entity_poly.pdbx_seq_one_letter_code
_entity_poly.pdbx_strand_id
1 'polypeptide(L)'
;MKNVIVDYKKLTPEMVALLVEKYPAGYGDEDIITFKNHKNETIEAVEVLTEDTKYLVKISKRLSAQMDAFDLDDYDEKSMDDPDALPEMDAQGKKV
;
A
#
# COMPACT_ATOMS: atom_id res chain seq x y z
N MET A 1 1.68 11.81 16.17
CA MET A 1 1.08 10.48 15.89
C MET A 1 -0.30 10.63 15.28
N LYS A 2 -0.32 10.85 13.96
CA LYS A 2 -1.54 10.87 13.15
C LYS A 2 -1.79 9.46 12.61
N ASN A 3 -3.06 9.04 12.56
CA ASN A 3 -3.46 7.79 11.91
C ASN A 3 -4.08 8.12 10.55
N VAL A 4 -3.48 7.61 9.48
CA VAL A 4 -3.94 7.84 8.11
C VAL A 4 -4.27 6.50 7.47
N ILE A 5 -5.52 6.33 7.03
CA ILE A 5 -5.92 5.15 6.28
C ILE A 5 -5.74 5.47 4.80
N VAL A 6 -4.96 4.63 4.12
CA VAL A 6 -4.63 4.78 2.70
C VAL A 6 -5.29 3.66 1.93
N ASP A 7 -6.18 4.06 1.02
CA ASP A 7 -6.74 3.17 0.01
C ASP A 7 -5.76 3.05 -1.17
N TYR A 8 -5.83 1.94 -1.91
CA TYR A 8 -5.03 1.70 -3.12
C TYR A 8 -4.99 2.89 -4.08
N LYS A 9 -6.08 3.64 -4.24
CA LYS A 9 -6.17 4.80 -5.13
C LYS A 9 -5.39 6.03 -4.67
N LYS A 10 -4.96 6.07 -3.41
CA LYS A 10 -4.20 7.17 -2.80
C LYS A 10 -2.80 6.74 -2.42
N LEU A 11 -2.40 5.58 -2.91
CA LEU A 11 -1.13 4.99 -2.60
C LEU A 11 -0.08 5.64 -3.49
N THR A 12 1.01 6.11 -2.90
CA THR A 12 2.14 6.69 -3.64
C THR A 12 3.25 5.66 -3.79
N PRO A 13 4.13 5.79 -4.79
CA PRO A 13 5.31 4.95 -4.92
C PRO A 13 6.16 4.93 -3.65
N GLU A 14 6.29 6.05 -2.93
CA GLU A 14 6.98 6.10 -1.64
C GLU A 14 6.36 5.13 -0.61
N MET A 15 5.04 5.05 -0.53
CA MET A 15 4.38 4.11 0.38
C MET A 15 4.58 2.65 -0.03
N VAL A 16 4.61 2.36 -1.34
CA VAL A 16 4.96 1.01 -1.83
C VAL A 16 6.40 0.67 -1.45
N ALA A 17 7.32 1.60 -1.67
CA ALA A 17 8.73 1.45 -1.33
C ALA A 17 8.89 1.08 0.15
N LEU A 18 8.27 1.85 1.05
CA LEU A 18 8.30 1.58 2.49
C LEU A 18 7.74 0.19 2.84
N LEU A 19 6.69 -0.26 2.13
CA LEU A 19 6.14 -1.60 2.31
C LEU A 19 7.10 -2.69 1.84
N VAL A 20 7.73 -2.52 0.67
CA VAL A 20 8.71 -3.48 0.13
C VAL A 20 9.96 -3.53 1.00
N GLU A 21 10.45 -2.39 1.49
CA GLU A 21 11.59 -2.31 2.39
C GLU A 21 11.28 -2.95 3.76
N LYS A 22 10.07 -2.72 4.29
CA LYS A 22 9.65 -3.30 5.57
C LYS A 22 9.32 -4.79 5.46
N TYR A 23 8.76 -5.20 4.33
CA TYR A 23 8.28 -6.55 4.05
C TYR A 23 8.92 -7.09 2.75
N PRO A 24 10.24 -7.31 2.72
CA PRO A 24 10.94 -7.74 1.51
C PRO A 24 10.57 -9.18 1.09
N ALA A 25 10.07 -9.98 2.03
CA ALA A 25 9.52 -11.31 1.78
C ALA A 25 7.99 -11.33 1.63
N GLY A 26 7.35 -10.15 1.59
CA GLY A 26 5.91 -9.99 1.72
C GLY A 26 5.43 -9.91 3.18
N TYR A 27 4.15 -9.56 3.33
CA TYR A 27 3.47 -9.49 4.63
C TYR A 27 2.72 -10.80 4.91
N GLY A 28 2.76 -11.28 6.16
CA GLY A 28 2.01 -12.45 6.59
C GLY A 28 0.67 -12.08 7.21
N ASP A 29 -0.20 -13.06 7.48
CA ASP A 29 -1.47 -12.84 8.20
C ASP A 29 -1.27 -12.17 9.57
N GLU A 30 -0.10 -12.36 10.18
CA GLU A 30 0.29 -11.75 11.46
C GLU A 30 0.47 -10.23 11.38
N ASP A 31 0.81 -9.71 10.19
CA ASP A 31 0.95 -8.27 9.90
C ASP A 31 -0.39 -7.63 9.48
N ILE A 32 -1.40 -8.45 9.20
CA ILE A 32 -2.71 -7.99 8.73
C ILE A 32 -3.56 -7.55 9.91
N ILE A 33 -3.91 -6.27 9.90
CA ILE A 33 -4.86 -5.67 10.83
C ILE A 33 -6.24 -5.72 10.20
N THR A 34 -7.13 -6.49 10.84
CA THR A 34 -8.51 -6.64 10.41
C THR A 34 -9.44 -5.84 11.33
N PHE A 35 -10.19 -4.91 10.77
CA PHE A 35 -11.15 -4.09 11.52
C PHE A 35 -12.44 -3.85 10.73
N LYS A 36 -13.52 -3.47 11.41
CA LYS A 36 -14.78 -3.10 10.75
C LYS A 36 -14.86 -1.57 10.58
N ASN A 37 -15.19 -1.12 9.37
CA ASN A 37 -15.43 0.30 9.12
C ASN A 37 -16.83 0.74 9.60
N HIS A 38 -17.15 2.04 9.46
CA HIS A 38 -18.47 2.59 9.78
C HIS A 38 -19.65 1.90 9.06
N LYS A 39 -19.39 1.28 7.90
CA LYS A 39 -20.38 0.52 7.11
C LYS A 39 -20.48 -0.95 7.51
N ASN A 40 -19.82 -1.35 8.60
CA ASN A 40 -19.77 -2.73 9.09
C ASN A 40 -19.07 -3.71 8.11
N GLU A 41 -18.33 -3.18 7.14
CA GLU A 41 -17.50 -3.93 6.20
C GLU A 41 -16.18 -4.30 6.88
N THR A 42 -15.73 -5.54 6.67
CA THR A 42 -14.42 -6.00 7.14
C THR A 42 -13.34 -5.42 6.22
N ILE A 43 -12.41 -4.67 6.81
CA ILE A 43 -11.26 -4.08 6.13
C ILE A 43 -10.00 -4.73 6.69
N GLU A 44 -9.13 -5.13 5.77
CA GLU A 44 -7.81 -5.69 6.04
C GLU A 44 -6.77 -4.67 5.61
N ALA A 45 -5.82 -4.36 6.49
CA ALA A 45 -4.76 -3.39 6.23
C ALA A 45 -3.45 -3.80 6.89
N VAL A 46 -2.32 -3.48 6.25
CA VAL A 46 -0.99 -3.56 6.88
C VAL A 46 -0.61 -2.20 7.47
N GLU A 47 0.09 -2.20 8.60
CA GLU A 47 0.60 -0.95 9.20
C GLU A 47 2.02 -0.61 8.76
N VAL A 48 2.21 0.63 8.34
CA VAL A 48 3.51 1.23 8.06
C VAL A 48 3.69 2.43 8.98
N LEU A 49 4.76 2.41 9.76
CA LEU A 49 5.08 3.45 10.72
C LEU A 49 6.17 4.34 10.13
N THR A 50 5.88 5.63 10.07
CA THR A 50 6.87 6.69 9.82
C THR A 50 7.10 7.47 11.11
N GLU A 51 8.03 8.43 11.12
CA GLU A 51 8.44 9.16 12.32
C GLU A 51 7.29 9.86 13.07
N ASP A 52 6.27 10.39 12.37
CA ASP A 52 5.09 11.03 13.00
C ASP A 52 3.75 10.37 12.62
N THR A 53 3.71 9.56 11.57
CA THR A 53 2.45 9.09 10.98
C THR A 53 2.38 7.57 10.91
N LYS A 54 1.26 7.02 11.41
CA LYS A 54 0.88 5.62 11.21
C LYS A 54 -0.01 5.54 9.97
N TYR A 55 0.49 4.87 8.93
CA TYR A 55 -0.26 4.57 7.73
C TYR A 55 -0.85 3.16 7.82
N LEU A 56 -2.16 3.07 7.58
CA LEU A 56 -2.87 1.80 7.43
C LEU A 56 -3.20 1.61 5.96
N VAL A 57 -2.41 0.80 5.28
CA VAL A 57 -2.56 0.54 3.86
C VAL A 57 -3.49 -0.64 3.66
N LYS A 58 -4.62 -0.40 2.98
CA LYS A 58 -5.62 -1.45 2.75
C LYS A 58 -5.08 -2.52 1.82
N ILE A 59 -5.11 -3.76 2.31
CA ILE A 59 -4.71 -4.92 1.55
C ILE A 59 -5.79 -5.25 0.53
N SER A 60 -5.36 -5.44 -0.71
CA SER A 60 -6.21 -5.95 -1.78
C SER A 60 -5.34 -6.73 -2.75
N LYS A 61 -5.96 -7.55 -3.62
CA LYS A 61 -5.22 -8.27 -4.68
C LYS A 61 -4.39 -7.35 -5.57
N ARG A 62 -4.78 -6.08 -5.68
CA ARG A 62 -4.03 -5.06 -6.42
C ARG A 62 -2.74 -4.66 -5.71
N LEU A 63 -2.75 -4.57 -4.38
CA LEU A 63 -1.57 -4.16 -3.62
C LEU A 63 -0.44 -5.17 -3.77
N SER A 64 -0.74 -6.47 -3.60
CA SER A 64 0.27 -7.52 -3.74
C SER A 64 0.90 -7.54 -5.12
N ALA A 65 0.08 -7.38 -6.16
CA ALA A 65 0.59 -7.28 -7.53
C ALA A 65 1.40 -6.00 -7.75
N GLN A 66 0.97 -4.86 -7.16
CA GLN A 66 1.70 -3.59 -7.22
C GLN A 66 3.08 -3.77 -6.63
N MET A 67 3.18 -4.34 -5.43
CA MET A 67 4.45 -4.60 -4.75
C MET A 67 5.37 -5.54 -5.53
N ASP A 68 4.82 -6.56 -6.19
CA ASP A 68 5.59 -7.50 -7.01
C ASP A 68 6.12 -6.87 -8.32
N ALA A 69 5.33 -5.97 -8.91
CA ALA A 69 5.69 -5.23 -10.13
C ALA A 69 6.40 -3.91 -9.85
N PHE A 70 6.58 -3.53 -8.57
CA PHE A 70 7.16 -2.25 -8.18
C PHE A 70 8.69 -2.33 -8.24
N ASP A 71 9.30 -1.40 -8.96
CA ASP A 71 10.74 -1.28 -9.07
C ASP A 71 11.14 0.16 -8.75
N LEU A 72 12.07 0.36 -7.80
CA LEU A 72 12.47 1.68 -7.35
C LEU A 72 13.21 2.47 -8.43
N ASP A 73 13.89 1.80 -9.37
CA ASP A 73 14.61 2.46 -10.46
C ASP A 73 13.64 3.06 -11.50
N ASP A 74 12.35 2.68 -11.51
CA ASP A 74 11.34 3.20 -12.43
C ASP A 74 10.75 4.56 -11.97
N TYR A 75 10.97 4.96 -10.72
CA TYR A 75 10.40 6.17 -10.12
C TYR A 75 11.47 7.18 -9.69
N ASP A 76 11.38 8.40 -10.23
CA ASP A 76 12.20 9.53 -9.80
C ASP A 76 11.61 10.18 -8.53
N GLU A 77 12.39 11.02 -7.83
CA GLU A 77 11.97 11.69 -6.58
C GLU A 77 10.65 12.47 -6.75
N LYS A 78 10.39 13.01 -7.95
CA LYS A 78 9.13 13.72 -8.25
C LYS A 78 7.92 12.81 -8.39
N SER A 79 8.13 11.57 -8.84
CA SER A 79 7.07 10.59 -9.01
C SER A 79 6.75 9.88 -7.69
N MET A 80 7.66 9.90 -6.72
CA MET A 80 7.49 9.21 -5.43
C MET A 80 6.30 9.69 -4.61
N ASP A 81 5.93 10.96 -4.72
CA ASP A 81 4.75 11.55 -4.06
C ASP A 81 3.49 11.52 -4.95
N ASP A 82 3.61 11.10 -6.21
CA ASP A 82 2.51 11.13 -7.17
C ASP A 82 1.75 9.78 -7.16
N PRO A 83 0.49 9.74 -6.70
CA PRO A 83 -0.28 8.49 -6.64
C PRO A 83 -0.71 7.97 -8.02
N ASP A 84 -0.67 8.82 -9.05
CA ASP A 84 -1.00 8.48 -10.43
C ASP A 84 0.22 7.90 -11.19
N ALA A 85 1.43 7.98 -10.60
CA ALA A 85 2.64 7.36 -11.16
C ALA A 85 2.59 5.83 -11.11
N LEU A 86 1.85 5.24 -10.15
CA LEU A 86 1.70 3.80 -10.05
C LEU A 86 0.86 3.24 -11.20
N PRO A 87 1.23 2.09 -11.78
CA PRO A 87 0.42 1.47 -12.82
C PRO A 87 -0.96 1.09 -12.27
N GLU A 88 -1.98 1.33 -13.08
CA GLU A 88 -3.34 0.90 -12.74
C GLU A 88 -3.41 -0.63 -12.79
N MET A 89 -4.00 -1.22 -11.75
CA MET A 89 -4.24 -2.66 -11.67
C MET A 89 -5.72 -2.95 -11.64
N ASP A 90 -6.14 -3.95 -12.43
CA ASP A 90 -7.52 -4.41 -12.46
C ASP A 90 -7.89 -5.08 -11.12
N ALA A 91 -9.16 -5.46 -10.92
CA ALA A 91 -9.58 -6.13 -9.68
C ALA A 91 -8.87 -7.48 -9.41
N GLN A 92 -8.26 -8.08 -10.44
CA GLN A 92 -7.50 -9.32 -10.39
C GLN A 92 -6.00 -9.10 -10.14
N GLY A 93 -5.54 -7.85 -10.04
CA GLY A 93 -4.12 -7.52 -9.85
C GLY A 93 -3.30 -7.61 -11.14
N LYS A 94 -3.94 -7.59 -12.31
CA LYS A 94 -3.25 -7.50 -13.59
C LYS A 94 -3.11 -6.03 -13.99
N LYS A 95 -1.93 -5.64 -14.48
CA LYS A 95 -1.73 -4.34 -15.14
C LYS A 95 -2.73 -4.20 -16.30
N VAL A 96 -3.52 -3.13 -16.30
CA VAL A 96 -4.51 -2.82 -17.34
C VAL A 96 -3.90 -2.11 -18.53
#